data_AF-Q8DQ15-F1
#
_entry.id   AF-Q8DQ15-F1
#
_cell.length_a   1.000
_cell.length_b   1.000
_cell.length_c   1.000
_cell.angle_alpha   90.00
_cell.angle_beta   90.00
_cell.angle_gamma   90.00
#
_symmetry.space_group_name_H-M   'P 1'
#
loop_
_entity.id
_entity.type
_entity.pdbx_description
1 polymer ?
#
loop_
_entity_poly.entity_id
_entity_poly.type
_entity_poly.pdbx_seq_one_letter_code
_entity_poly.pdbx_strand_id
1 'polypeptide(L)'
;MSIEMTVSEIAEVLGLSRQAINNRVKELPEEDTDKNDKGVTVVTRSGLIKLEEIYKKTIFEDEPVSEDVKQRELMEILVDEKNAEILRLYEQLKAKDRQLSEKDEQMRIKDRQIAEKDKQLDQQQQLTLQAMKDQENLKLELDQAKEEVQSTKKGFFARLFGG
;
A
#
# COMPACT_ATOMS: atom_id res chain seq x y z
N MET A 1 -35.08 -21.90 -18.41
CA MET A 1 -35.75 -22.46 -19.60
C MET A 1 -35.63 -21.44 -20.72
N SER A 2 -35.36 -21.86 -21.97
CA SER A 2 -35.41 -20.93 -23.11
C SER A 2 -36.87 -20.55 -23.31
N ILE A 3 -37.24 -19.31 -22.98
CA ILE A 3 -38.60 -18.81 -23.21
C ILE A 3 -38.76 -18.67 -24.73
N GLU A 4 -39.75 -19.35 -25.26
CA GLU A 4 -40.15 -19.25 -26.65
C GLU A 4 -41.68 -19.23 -26.74
N MET A 5 -42.22 -18.46 -27.68
CA MET A 5 -43.66 -18.42 -27.91
C MET A 5 -43.96 -18.51 -29.40
N THR A 6 -45.01 -19.24 -29.72
CA THR A 6 -45.56 -19.30 -31.06
C THR A 6 -46.22 -17.97 -31.44
N VAL A 7 -46.33 -17.72 -32.74
CA VAL A 7 -47.08 -16.56 -33.28
C VAL A 7 -48.51 -16.49 -32.72
N SER A 8 -49.14 -17.64 -32.46
CA SER A 8 -50.49 -17.71 -31.93
C SER A 8 -50.58 -17.21 -30.50
N GLU A 9 -49.65 -17.64 -29.63
CA GLU A 9 -49.61 -17.22 -28.23
C GLU A 9 -49.29 -15.73 -28.11
N ILE A 10 -48.33 -15.23 -28.91
CA ILE A 10 -47.98 -13.80 -28.93
C ILE A 10 -49.18 -12.96 -29.39
N ALA A 11 -49.91 -13.41 -30.41
CA ALA A 11 -51.11 -12.72 -30.91
C ALA A 11 -52.19 -12.61 -29.84
N GLU A 12 -52.39 -13.67 -29.07
CA GLU A 12 -53.34 -13.71 -27.95
C GLU A 12 -52.92 -12.75 -26.83
N VAL A 13 -51.64 -12.74 -26.43
CA VAL A 13 -51.13 -11.82 -25.39
C VAL A 13 -51.23 -10.36 -25.84
N LEU A 14 -50.80 -10.05 -27.07
CA LEU A 14 -50.81 -8.68 -27.57
C LEU A 14 -52.22 -8.17 -27.92
N GLY A 15 -53.18 -9.07 -28.18
CA GLY A 15 -54.53 -8.71 -28.64
C GLY A 15 -54.56 -8.31 -30.13
N LEU A 16 -53.63 -8.87 -30.92
CA LEU A 16 -53.47 -8.60 -32.34
C LEU A 16 -53.82 -9.86 -33.16
N SER A 17 -54.07 -9.70 -34.47
CA SER A 17 -54.33 -10.86 -35.32
C SER A 17 -53.07 -11.69 -35.53
N ARG A 18 -53.20 -13.02 -35.64
CA ARG A 18 -52.08 -13.92 -35.96
C ARG A 18 -51.34 -13.50 -37.22
N GLN A 19 -52.06 -12.96 -38.21
CA GLN A 19 -51.46 -12.45 -39.44
C GLN A 19 -50.59 -11.20 -39.21
N ALA A 20 -51.04 -10.27 -38.36
CA ALA A 20 -50.26 -9.08 -38.01
C ALA A 20 -48.96 -9.46 -37.29
N ILE A 21 -49.03 -10.39 -36.34
CA ILE A 21 -47.83 -10.89 -35.64
C ILE A 21 -46.93 -11.67 -36.60
N ASN A 22 -47.48 -12.55 -37.44
CA ASN A 22 -46.68 -13.31 -38.40
C ASN A 22 -45.90 -12.42 -39.37
N ASN A 23 -46.51 -11.31 -39.82
CA ASN A 23 -45.81 -10.34 -40.64
C ASN A 23 -44.64 -9.71 -39.88
N ARG A 24 -44.82 -9.39 -38.60
CA ARG A 24 -43.76 -8.83 -37.76
C ARG A 24 -42.65 -9.83 -37.45
N VAL A 25 -42.99 -11.10 -37.24
CA VAL A 25 -42.02 -12.17 -36.99
C VAL A 25 -41.15 -12.44 -38.21
N LYS A 26 -41.69 -12.32 -39.43
CA LYS A 26 -40.88 -12.42 -40.67
C LYS A 26 -39.86 -11.30 -40.84
N GLU A 27 -40.03 -10.18 -40.14
CA GLU A 27 -39.09 -9.05 -40.15
C GLU A 27 -38.02 -9.18 -39.05
N LEU A 28 -38.13 -10.16 -38.16
CA LEU A 28 -37.11 -10.40 -37.14
C LEU A 28 -35.86 -11.08 -37.75
N PRO A 29 -34.66 -10.83 -37.18
CA PRO A 29 -33.45 -11.60 -37.47
C PRO A 29 -33.66 -13.12 -37.33
N GLU A 30 -32.97 -13.92 -38.15
CA GLU A 30 -33.09 -15.38 -38.11
C GLU A 30 -32.73 -15.97 -36.73
N GLU A 31 -31.81 -15.34 -35.99
CA GLU A 31 -31.42 -15.71 -34.61
C GLU A 31 -32.54 -15.56 -33.57
N ASP A 32 -33.57 -14.78 -33.88
CA ASP A 32 -34.69 -14.48 -32.98
C ASP A 32 -35.90 -15.42 -33.18
N THR A 33 -35.79 -16.35 -34.14
CA THR A 33 -36.86 -17.30 -34.47
C THR A 33 -36.30 -18.70 -34.58
N ASP A 34 -37.05 -19.69 -34.11
CA ASP A 34 -36.67 -21.10 -34.23
C ASP A 34 -37.90 -21.95 -34.59
N LYS A 35 -37.72 -23.26 -34.75
CA LYS A 35 -38.80 -24.24 -34.84
C LYS A 35 -38.75 -25.18 -33.66
N ASN A 36 -39.89 -25.34 -32.99
CA ASN A 36 -40.02 -26.34 -31.94
C ASN A 36 -40.09 -27.77 -32.50
N ASP A 37 -40.16 -28.76 -31.60
CA ASP A 37 -40.24 -30.20 -31.93
C ASP A 37 -41.43 -30.58 -32.83
N LYS A 38 -42.45 -29.71 -32.93
CA LYS A 38 -43.62 -29.90 -33.80
C LYS A 38 -43.46 -29.24 -35.17
N GLY A 39 -42.30 -28.65 -35.45
CA GLY A 39 -42.00 -27.92 -36.68
C GLY A 39 -42.70 -26.56 -36.80
N VAL A 40 -43.26 -26.04 -35.70
CA VAL A 40 -43.95 -24.74 -35.65
C VAL A 40 -42.94 -23.64 -35.35
N THR A 41 -43.01 -22.53 -36.10
CA THR A 41 -42.18 -21.36 -35.84
C THR A 41 -42.51 -20.74 -34.49
N VAL A 42 -41.48 -20.58 -33.68
CA VAL A 42 -41.50 -19.94 -32.38
C VAL A 42 -40.54 -18.75 -32.40
N VAL A 43 -40.85 -17.73 -31.62
CA VAL A 43 -40.00 -16.57 -31.40
C VAL A 43 -39.22 -16.82 -30.13
N THR A 44 -37.90 -16.73 -30.20
CA THR A 44 -37.00 -16.96 -29.06
C THR A 44 -37.05 -15.77 -28.10
N ARG A 45 -36.49 -15.92 -26.89
CA ARG A 45 -36.47 -14.86 -25.87
C ARG A 45 -35.96 -13.51 -26.40
N SER A 46 -34.89 -13.50 -27.18
CA SER A 46 -34.35 -12.26 -27.77
C SER A 46 -35.34 -11.61 -28.75
N GLY A 47 -36.03 -12.42 -29.55
CA GLY A 47 -37.10 -11.96 -30.43
C GLY A 47 -38.31 -11.41 -29.67
N LEU A 48 -38.71 -12.07 -28.58
CA LEU A 48 -39.81 -11.61 -27.74
C LEU A 48 -39.51 -10.24 -27.13
N ILE A 49 -38.28 -10.02 -26.62
CA ILE A 49 -37.85 -8.71 -26.11
C ILE A 49 -37.98 -7.62 -27.18
N LYS A 50 -37.57 -7.90 -28.41
CA LYS A 50 -37.72 -6.96 -29.53
C LYS A 50 -39.19 -6.66 -29.83
N LEU A 51 -40.05 -7.68 -29.79
CA LEU A 51 -41.50 -7.48 -29.97
C LEU A 51 -42.12 -6.68 -28.82
N GLU A 52 -41.73 -6.92 -27.58
CA GLU A 52 -42.15 -6.11 -26.42
C GLU A 52 -41.75 -4.65 -26.59
N GLU A 53 -40.53 -4.40 -27.07
CA GLU A 53 -40.06 -3.05 -27.34
C GLU A 53 -40.86 -2.37 -28.45
N ILE A 54 -41.26 -3.10 -29.50
CA ILE A 54 -42.05 -2.58 -30.61
C ILE A 54 -43.48 -2.26 -30.17
N TYR A 55 -44.12 -3.17 -29.45
CA TYR A 55 -45.53 -3.04 -29.06
C TYR A 55 -45.72 -2.33 -27.72
N LYS A 56 -44.63 -2.00 -27.02
CA LYS A 56 -44.61 -1.38 -25.68
C LYS A 56 -45.53 -2.11 -24.69
N LYS A 57 -45.58 -3.44 -24.82
CA LYS A 57 -46.43 -4.32 -24.02
C LYS A 57 -45.63 -5.57 -23.68
N THR A 58 -45.68 -5.95 -22.40
CA THR A 58 -45.08 -7.19 -21.90
C THR A 58 -45.78 -8.38 -22.54
N ILE A 59 -45.00 -9.22 -23.20
CA ILE A 59 -45.39 -10.46 -23.84
C ILE A 59 -45.06 -11.64 -22.92
N PHE A 60 -43.95 -11.53 -22.17
CA PHE A 60 -43.52 -12.55 -21.22
C PHE A 60 -42.95 -11.90 -19.97
N GLU A 61 -43.03 -12.61 -18.84
CA GLU A 61 -42.36 -12.21 -17.62
C GLU A 61 -41.14 -13.10 -17.43
N ASP A 62 -39.94 -12.51 -17.36
CA ASP A 62 -38.78 -13.27 -16.89
C ASP A 62 -39.05 -13.72 -15.46
N GLU A 63 -38.77 -14.99 -15.18
CA GLU A 63 -38.73 -15.48 -13.81
C GLU A 63 -37.75 -14.59 -13.03
N PRO A 64 -38.17 -13.95 -11.93
CA PRO A 64 -37.28 -13.08 -11.19
C PRO A 64 -36.09 -13.91 -10.71
N VAL A 65 -34.88 -13.43 -10.99
CA VAL A 65 -33.67 -14.00 -10.38
C VAL A 65 -33.88 -13.96 -8.86
N SER A 66 -33.84 -15.13 -8.22
CA SER A 66 -34.01 -15.24 -6.77
C SER A 66 -33.09 -14.26 -6.06
N GLU A 67 -33.59 -13.62 -5.00
CA GLU A 67 -32.77 -12.76 -4.14
C GLU A 67 -31.51 -13.50 -3.64
N ASP A 68 -31.58 -14.83 -3.43
CA ASP A 68 -30.42 -15.65 -3.07
C ASP A 68 -29.32 -15.63 -4.13
N VAL A 69 -29.69 -15.62 -5.42
CA VAL A 69 -28.71 -15.59 -6.52
C VAL A 69 -28.06 -14.22 -6.61
N LYS A 70 -28.86 -13.13 -6.53
CA LYS A 70 -28.33 -11.76 -6.50
C LYS A 70 -27.42 -11.54 -5.29
N GLN A 71 -27.80 -12.06 -4.13
CA GLN A 71 -27.00 -11.98 -2.91
C GLN A 71 -25.68 -12.75 -3.04
N ARG A 72 -25.68 -13.90 -3.71
CA ARG A 72 -24.45 -14.67 -3.97
C ARG A 72 -23.51 -13.91 -4.91
N GLU A 73 -24.01 -13.38 -6.02
CA GLU A 73 -23.20 -12.59 -6.97
C GLU A 73 -22.60 -11.35 -6.27
N LEU A 74 -23.40 -10.65 -5.46
CA LEU A 74 -22.92 -9.52 -4.68
C LEU A 74 -21.87 -9.94 -3.64
N MET A 75 -22.09 -11.04 -2.94
CA MET A 75 -21.14 -11.56 -1.96
C MET A 75 -19.82 -11.97 -2.61
N GLU A 76 -19.86 -12.60 -3.79
CA GLU A 76 -18.67 -12.97 -4.55
C GLU A 76 -17.83 -11.74 -4.91
N ILE A 77 -18.46 -10.70 -5.46
CA ILE A 77 -17.80 -9.42 -5.75
C ILE A 77 -17.17 -8.82 -4.49
N LEU A 78 -17.92 -8.79 -3.38
CA LEU A 78 -17.42 -8.24 -2.11
C LEU A 78 -16.25 -9.06 -1.54
N VAL A 79 -16.29 -10.39 -1.65
CA VAL A 79 -15.21 -11.27 -1.21
C VAL A 79 -13.96 -11.03 -2.05
N ASP A 80 -14.08 -10.89 -3.37
CA ASP A 80 -12.96 -10.61 -4.26
C ASP A 80 -12.33 -9.24 -3.97
N GLU A 81 -13.15 -8.21 -3.80
CA GLU A 81 -12.68 -6.88 -3.40
C GLU A 81 -11.95 -6.92 -2.06
N LYS A 82 -12.49 -7.64 -1.07
CA LYS A 82 -11.87 -7.78 0.26
C LYS A 82 -10.57 -8.59 0.20
N ASN A 83 -10.51 -9.65 -0.61
CA ASN A 83 -9.30 -10.41 -0.82
C ASN A 83 -8.19 -9.56 -1.46
N ALA A 84 -8.54 -8.72 -2.44
CA ALA A 84 -7.59 -7.79 -3.04
C ALA A 84 -7.08 -6.74 -2.03
N GLU A 85 -7.95 -6.25 -1.14
CA GLU A 85 -7.57 -5.34 -0.05
C GLU A 85 -6.64 -6.01 0.96
N ILE A 86 -6.92 -7.26 1.36
CA ILE A 86 -6.07 -8.06 2.25
C ILE A 86 -4.66 -8.22 1.67
N LEU A 87 -4.54 -8.54 0.38
CA LEU A 87 -3.24 -8.68 -0.28
C LEU A 87 -2.44 -7.36 -0.26
N ARG A 88 -3.10 -6.24 -0.56
CA ARG A 88 -2.46 -4.90 -0.51
C ARG A 88 -1.98 -4.56 0.90
N LEU A 89 -2.79 -4.81 1.92
CA LEU A 89 -2.42 -4.55 3.31
C LEU A 89 -1.25 -5.43 3.76
N TYR A 90 -1.24 -6.70 3.34
CA TYR A 90 -0.13 -7.62 3.63
C TYR A 90 1.19 -7.15 2.98
N GLU A 91 1.16 -6.68 1.74
CA GLU A 91 2.34 -6.11 1.07
C GLU A 91 2.85 -4.85 1.77
N GLN A 92 1.94 -3.97 2.22
CA GLN A 92 2.30 -2.77 2.98
C GLN A 92 2.96 -3.12 4.32
N LEU A 93 2.42 -4.11 5.05
CA LEU A 93 3.02 -4.61 6.29
C LEU A 93 4.43 -5.15 6.04
N LYS A 94 4.60 -6.00 5.03
CA LYS A 94 5.92 -6.55 4.66
C LYS A 94 6.93 -5.45 4.30
N ALA A 95 6.49 -4.39 3.61
CA ALA A 95 7.34 -3.24 3.30
C ALA A 95 7.74 -2.46 4.56
N LYS A 96 6.81 -2.31 5.51
CA LYS A 96 7.05 -1.65 6.81
C LYS A 96 8.00 -2.46 7.70
N ASP A 97 7.86 -3.79 7.73
CA ASP A 97 8.78 -4.67 8.46
C ASP A 97 10.22 -4.57 7.95
N ARG A 98 10.41 -4.53 6.62
CA ARG A 98 11.73 -4.29 6.01
C ARG A 98 12.30 -2.94 6.42
N GLN A 99 11.48 -1.89 6.34
CA GLN A 99 11.88 -0.53 6.72
C GLN A 99 12.29 -0.44 8.20
N LEU A 100 11.61 -1.16 9.09
CA LEU A 100 11.97 -1.25 10.50
C LEU A 100 13.32 -1.97 10.67
N SER A 101 13.50 -3.12 10.03
CA SER A 101 14.76 -3.87 10.08
C SER A 101 15.97 -3.05 9.59
N GLU A 102 15.79 -2.24 8.54
CA GLU A 102 16.85 -1.34 8.03
C GLU A 102 17.18 -0.23 9.03
N LYS A 103 16.16 0.34 9.69
CA LYS A 103 16.36 1.35 10.73
C LYS A 103 17.03 0.78 11.97
N ASP A 104 16.69 -0.43 12.38
CA ASP A 104 17.31 -1.10 13.52
C ASP A 104 18.80 -1.39 13.25
N GLU A 105 19.16 -1.82 12.05
CA GLU A 105 20.57 -1.94 11.65
C GLU A 105 21.27 -0.58 11.69
N GLN A 106 20.63 0.46 11.16
CA GLN A 106 21.20 1.81 11.19
C GLN A 106 21.43 2.31 12.63
N MET A 107 20.51 2.04 13.55
CA MET A 107 20.66 2.39 14.97
C MET A 107 21.83 1.62 15.58
N ARG A 108 21.94 0.31 15.34
CA ARG A 108 23.09 -0.49 15.82
C ARG A 108 24.44 0.05 15.35
N ILE A 109 24.51 0.49 14.09
CA ILE A 109 25.74 1.11 13.55
C ILE A 109 26.03 2.44 14.26
N LYS A 110 25.00 3.28 14.47
CA LYS A 110 25.16 4.57 15.17
C LYS A 110 25.57 4.39 16.63
N ASP A 111 24.98 3.45 17.34
CA ASP A 111 25.33 3.16 18.74
C ASP A 111 26.80 2.72 18.86
N ARG A 112 27.27 1.88 17.92
CA ARG A 112 28.70 1.51 17.86
C ARG A 112 29.60 2.71 17.62
N GLN A 113 29.19 3.63 16.74
CA GLN A 113 29.95 4.86 16.48
C GLN A 113 29.97 5.80 17.68
N ILE A 114 28.86 5.90 18.42
CA ILE A 114 28.79 6.69 19.65
C ILE A 114 29.73 6.11 20.69
N ALA A 115 29.67 4.80 20.95
CA ALA A 115 30.55 4.13 21.90
C ALA A 115 32.05 4.31 21.58
N GLU A 116 32.41 4.26 20.30
CA GLU A 116 33.79 4.53 19.87
C GLU A 116 34.20 5.99 20.09
N LYS A 117 33.30 6.95 19.80
CA LYS A 117 33.55 8.37 20.06
C LYS A 117 33.65 8.70 21.54
N ASP A 118 32.83 8.08 22.38
CA ASP A 118 32.88 8.25 23.84
C ASP A 118 34.23 7.77 24.38
N LYS A 119 34.72 6.61 23.91
CA LYS A 119 36.06 6.12 24.27
C LYS A 119 37.17 7.09 23.84
N GLN A 120 37.08 7.66 22.63
CA GLN A 120 38.05 8.65 22.17
C GLN A 120 38.00 9.93 22.99
N LEU A 121 36.80 10.37 23.41
CA LEU A 121 36.61 11.52 24.27
C LEU A 121 37.24 11.28 25.65
N ASP A 122 37.00 10.12 26.25
CA ASP A 122 37.60 9.73 27.54
C ASP A 122 39.14 9.73 27.46
N GLN A 123 39.70 9.19 26.38
CA GLN A 123 41.14 9.23 26.12
C GLN A 123 41.67 10.65 26.01
N GLN A 124 40.97 11.54 25.29
CA GLN A 124 41.35 12.94 25.17
C GLN A 124 41.29 13.67 26.52
N GLN A 125 40.27 13.39 27.34
CA GLN A 125 40.17 13.96 28.68
C GLN A 125 41.34 13.51 29.58
N GLN A 126 41.71 12.23 29.53
CA GLN A 126 42.86 11.71 30.27
C GLN A 126 44.18 12.36 29.82
N LEU A 127 44.41 12.47 28.50
CA LEU A 127 45.59 13.12 27.96
C LEU A 127 45.64 14.62 28.33
N THR A 128 44.49 15.29 28.30
CA THR A 128 44.38 16.70 28.70
C THR A 128 44.70 16.89 30.18
N LEU A 129 44.13 16.05 31.05
CA LEU A 129 44.43 16.07 32.49
C LEU A 129 45.91 15.80 32.77
N GLN A 130 46.52 14.86 32.05
CA GLN A 130 47.94 14.57 32.19
C GLN A 130 48.80 15.76 31.74
N ALA A 131 48.52 16.36 30.58
CA ALA A 131 49.22 17.53 30.08
C ALA A 131 49.10 18.73 31.03
N MET A 132 47.94 18.93 31.66
CA MET A 132 47.74 19.98 32.67
C MET A 132 48.59 19.75 33.92
N LYS A 133 48.67 18.51 34.43
CA LYS A 133 49.54 18.15 35.56
C LYS A 133 51.01 18.36 35.23
N ASP A 134 51.44 17.93 34.05
CA ASP A 134 52.83 18.10 33.60
C ASP A 134 53.17 19.59 33.46
N GLN A 135 52.23 20.41 32.95
CA GLN A 135 52.40 21.87 32.87
C GLN A 135 52.49 22.52 34.26
N GLU A 136 51.70 22.07 35.23
CA GLU A 136 51.76 22.55 36.62
C GLU A 136 53.10 22.20 37.27
N ASN A 137 53.56 20.95 37.13
CA ASN A 137 54.86 20.50 37.63
C ASN A 137 56.02 21.29 37.00
N LEU A 138 56.01 21.46 35.67
CA LEU A 138 57.03 22.25 34.98
C LEU A 138 57.04 23.72 35.43
N LYS A 139 55.88 24.29 35.74
CA LYS A 139 55.79 25.66 36.26
C LYS A 139 56.43 25.76 37.65
N LEU A 140 56.19 24.79 38.53
CA LEU A 140 56.82 24.72 39.86
C LEU A 140 58.34 24.56 39.74
N GLU A 141 58.82 23.68 38.87
CA GLU A 141 60.26 23.49 38.61
C GLU A 141 60.91 24.77 38.05
N LEU A 142 60.22 25.47 37.12
CA LEU A 142 60.71 26.74 36.57
C LEU A 142 60.78 27.83 37.63
N ASP A 143 59.82 27.91 38.54
CA ASP A 143 59.81 28.91 39.61
C ASP A 143 60.90 28.60 40.66
N GLN A 144 61.10 27.33 41.04
CA GLN A 144 62.22 26.88 41.87
C GLN A 144 63.58 27.22 41.22
N ALA A 145 63.76 26.90 39.93
CA ALA A 145 64.99 27.22 39.21
C ALA A 145 65.25 28.74 39.13
N LYS A 146 64.19 29.56 38.98
CA LYS A 146 64.34 31.03 39.03
C LYS A 146 64.75 31.52 40.41
N GLU A 147 64.20 30.97 41.49
CA GLU A 147 64.60 31.29 42.86
C GLU A 147 66.07 30.93 43.14
N GLU A 148 66.52 29.75 42.68
CA GLU A 148 67.92 29.33 42.75
C GLU A 148 68.85 30.26 41.95
N VAL A 149 68.47 30.65 40.73
CA VAL A 149 69.24 31.60 39.93
C VAL A 149 69.27 32.99 40.59
N GLN A 150 68.17 33.46 41.17
CA GLN A 150 68.13 34.75 41.86
C GLN A 150 68.96 34.74 43.15
N SER A 151 68.90 33.68 43.96
CA SER A 151 69.71 33.55 45.17
C SER A 151 71.20 33.48 44.82
N THR A 152 71.56 32.74 43.77
CA THR A 152 72.92 32.66 43.24
C THR A 152 73.40 34.01 42.72
N LYS A 153 72.58 34.75 41.95
CA LYS A 153 72.89 36.10 41.48
C LYS A 153 73.08 37.09 42.63
N LYS A 154 72.19 37.09 43.63
CA LYS A 154 72.34 37.94 44.83
C LYS A 154 73.65 37.63 45.57
N GLY A 155 73.98 36.35 45.76
CA GLY A 155 75.24 35.92 46.35
C GLY A 155 76.48 36.25 45.50
N PHE A 156 76.35 36.31 44.18
CA PHE A 156 77.40 36.76 43.27
C PHE A 156 77.61 38.28 43.33
N PHE A 157 76.54 39.08 43.27
CA PHE A 157 76.62 40.54 43.36
C PHE A 157 77.10 41.03 44.72
N ALA A 158 76.70 40.39 45.82
CA ALA A 158 77.23 40.67 47.15
C ALA A 158 78.76 40.46 47.22
N ARG A 159 79.29 39.44 46.51
CA ARG A 159 80.74 39.20 46.39
C ARG A 159 81.44 40.20 45.46
N LEU A 160 80.77 40.69 44.42
CA LEU A 160 81.38 41.57 43.40
C LEU A 160 81.38 43.06 43.79
N PHE A 161 80.36 43.56 44.49
CA PHE A 161 80.19 44.99 44.81
C PHE A 161 80.14 45.33 46.31
N GLY A 162 80.13 44.34 47.20
CA GLY A 162 79.97 44.53 48.65
C GLY A 162 81.27 44.61 49.46
N GLY A 163 82.43 44.70 48.79
CA GLY A 163 83.73 44.95 49.41
C GLY A 163 84.19 46.38 49.17
#